data_AF-A0A7Y8HEF6-F1
#
_entry.id   AF-A0A7Y8HEF6-F1
#
_cell.length_a   1.000
_cell.length_b   1.000
_cell.length_c   1.000
_cell.angle_alpha   90.00
_cell.angle_beta   90.00
_cell.angle_gamma   90.00
#
_symmetry.space_group_name_H-M   'P 1'
#
loop_
_entity.id
_entity.type
_entity.pdbx_description
1 polymer ?
#
loop_
_entity_poly.entity_id
_entity_poly.type
_entity_poly.pdbx_seq_one_letter_code
_entity_poly.pdbx_strand_id
1 'polypeptide(L)'
;MSWWAKFILFSAGAIFFLEFGIEEMIRAYRLKNPVEFLASFFSASFIILISGALLAGFIWRMVMKIRGEEGKRRKGEEEDLIN
;
A
#
# COMPACT_ATOMS: atom_id res chain seq x y z
N MET A 1 12.39 -16.52 5.87
CA MET A 1 11.05 -16.46 6.48
C MET A 1 10.51 -15.05 6.74
N SER A 2 11.34 -14.04 7.05
CA SER A 2 10.88 -12.70 7.50
C SER A 2 10.24 -11.78 6.44
N TRP A 3 10.10 -12.21 5.19
CA TRP A 3 9.48 -11.39 4.14
C TRP A 3 7.95 -11.32 4.31
N TRP A 4 7.30 -12.43 4.66
CA TRP A 4 5.86 -12.52 4.92
C TRP A 4 5.37 -11.69 6.12
N ALA A 5 6.17 -11.60 7.18
CA ALA A 5 5.82 -10.79 8.36
C ALA A 5 5.70 -9.29 8.01
N LYS A 6 6.53 -8.81 7.08
CA LYS A 6 6.44 -7.45 6.55
C LYS A 6 5.12 -7.25 5.78
N PHE A 7 4.68 -8.22 4.99
CA PHE A 7 3.39 -8.15 4.28
C PHE A 7 2.20 -8.09 5.24
N ILE A 8 2.19 -8.95 6.26
CA ILE A 8 1.11 -8.97 7.25
C ILE A 8 1.07 -7.65 8.02
N LEU A 9 2.22 -7.11 8.43
CA LEU A 9 2.30 -5.84 9.15
C LEU A 9 1.85 -4.65 8.29
N PHE A 10 2.28 -4.57 7.02
CA PHE A 10 1.86 -3.51 6.12
C PHE A 10 0.36 -3.59 5.78
N SER A 11 -0.16 -4.78 5.52
CA SER A 11 -1.59 -4.97 5.24
C SER A 11 -2.45 -4.65 6.46
N ALA A 12 -2.03 -5.09 7.66
CA ALA A 12 -2.74 -4.79 8.90
C ALA A 12 -2.72 -3.29 9.19
N GLY A 13 -1.57 -2.63 9.03
CA GLY A 13 -1.45 -1.18 9.17
C GLY A 13 -2.32 -0.42 8.18
N ALA A 14 -2.42 -0.89 6.93
CA ALA A 14 -3.24 -0.24 5.92
C ALA A 14 -4.75 -0.34 6.23
N ILE A 15 -5.22 -1.51 6.68
CA ILE A 15 -6.62 -1.72 7.10
C ILE A 15 -6.94 -0.86 8.33
N PHE A 16 -6.04 -0.83 9.32
CA PHE A 16 -6.21 -0.02 10.52
C PHE A 16 -6.27 1.49 10.20
N PHE A 17 -5.38 1.98 9.33
CA PHE A 17 -5.40 3.37 8.87
C PHE A 17 -6.67 3.70 8.06
N LEU A 18 -7.24 2.72 7.36
CA LEU A 18 -8.48 2.87 6.60
C LEU A 18 -9.68 3.03 7.54
N GLU A 19 -9.82 2.15 8.53
CA GLU A 19 -10.88 2.27 9.55
C GLU A 19 -10.76 3.58 10.32
N PHE A 20 -9.54 3.96 10.73
CA PHE A 20 -9.28 5.21 11.42
C PHE A 20 -9.69 6.44 10.59
N GLY A 21 -9.41 6.44 9.27
CA GLY A 21 -9.85 7.50 8.37
C GLY A 21 -11.37 7.62 8.29
N ILE A 22 -12.10 6.49 8.27
CA ILE A 22 -13.57 6.49 8.25
C ILE A 22 -14.13 6.98 9.59
N GLU A 23 -13.56 6.54 10.71
CA GLU A 23 -13.99 6.94 12.05
C GLU A 23 -13.81 8.44 12.28
N GLU A 24 -12.70 8.98 11.79
CA GLU A 24 -12.41 10.42 11.81
C GLU A 24 -13.40 11.20 10.93
N MET A 25 -13.79 10.64 9.78
CA MET A 25 -14.84 11.22 8.92
C MET A 25 -16.19 11.29 9.65
N ILE A 26 -16.58 10.23 10.36
CA ILE A 26 -17.82 10.19 11.15
C ILE A 26 -17.78 11.22 12.29
N ARG A 27 -16.63 11.43 12.94
CA ARG A 27 -16.45 12.50 13.92
C ARG A 27 -16.59 13.88 13.29
N ALA A 28 -15.96 14.10 12.14
CA ALA A 28 -16.08 15.34 11.39
C ALA A 28 -17.54 15.68 11.07
N TYR A 29 -18.35 14.68 10.69
CA TYR A 29 -19.78 14.86 10.41
C TYR A 29 -20.61 15.31 11.63
N ARG A 30 -20.13 15.12 12.86
CA ARG A 30 -20.80 15.64 14.08
C ARG A 30 -20.35 17.05 14.44
N LEU A 31 -19.31 17.60 13.81
CA LEU A 31 -18.86 18.96 14.07
C LEU A 31 -19.74 19.99 13.34
N LYS A 32 -20.27 20.95 14.11
CA LYS A 32 -21.11 22.04 13.59
C LYS A 32 -20.32 23.11 12.83
N ASN A 33 -18.99 23.16 12.98
CA ASN A 33 -18.12 24.14 12.33
C ASN A 33 -17.66 23.64 10.95
N PRO A 34 -17.97 24.36 9.85
CA PRO A 34 -17.68 23.91 8.49
C PRO A 34 -16.17 23.84 8.19
N VAL A 35 -15.35 24.65 8.87
CA VAL A 35 -13.88 24.65 8.69
C VAL A 35 -13.25 23.41 9.30
N GLU A 36 -13.66 23.04 10.51
CA GLU A 36 -13.15 21.83 11.19
C GLU A 36 -13.62 20.55 10.48
N PHE A 37 -14.84 20.54 9.94
CA PHE A 37 -15.32 19.47 9.06
C PHE A 37 -14.40 19.28 7.85
N LEU A 38 -14.11 20.37 7.13
CA LEU A 38 -13.29 20.31 5.93
C LEU A 38 -11.86 19.86 6.24
N ALA A 39 -11.27 20.36 7.33
CA ALA A 39 -9.93 19.98 7.76
C ALA A 39 -9.82 18.48 8.11
N SER A 40 -10.81 17.96 8.84
CA SER A 40 -10.85 16.56 9.26
C SER A 40 -11.15 15.62 8.06
N PHE A 41 -12.04 16.02 7.14
CA PHE A 41 -12.32 15.29 5.89
C PHE A 41 -11.09 15.21 4.96
N PHE A 42 -10.36 16.32 4.80
CA PHE A 42 -9.13 16.35 4.00
C PHE A 42 -8.03 15.51 4.64
N SER A 43 -7.86 15.58 5.96
CA SER A 43 -6.90 14.77 6.70
C SER A 43 -7.18 13.27 6.52
N ALA A 44 -8.43 12.84 6.72
CA ALA A 44 -8.85 11.46 6.50
C ALA A 44 -8.60 11.01 5.05
N SER A 45 -8.90 11.87 4.07
CA SER A 45 -8.64 11.58 2.66
C SER A 45 -7.15 11.37 2.38
N PHE A 46 -6.26 12.21 2.93
CA PHE A 46 -4.80 12.03 2.80
C PHE A 46 -4.29 10.77 3.49
N ILE A 47 -4.79 10.44 4.68
CA ILE A 47 -4.47 9.20 5.42
C ILE A 47 -4.79 7.98 4.54
N ILE A 48 -5.98 7.95 3.95
CA ILE A 48 -6.41 6.88 3.05
C ILE A 48 -5.53 6.84 1.79
N LEU A 49 -5.23 7.99 1.18
CA LEU A 49 -4.44 8.07 -0.05
C LEU A 49 -2.99 7.62 0.16
N ILE A 50 -2.35 8.03 1.27
CA ILE A 50 -0.98 7.64 1.62
C ILE A 50 -0.93 6.14 1.95
N SER A 51 -1.90 5.64 2.71
CA SER A 51 -2.03 4.21 3.03
C SER A 51 -2.18 3.36 1.76
N GLY A 52 -3.11 3.75 0.88
CA GLY A 52 -3.34 3.08 -0.40
C GLY A 52 -2.13 3.17 -1.34
N ALA A 53 -1.48 4.33 -1.43
CA ALA A 53 -0.30 4.53 -2.27
C ALA A 53 0.91 3.70 -1.79
N LEU A 54 1.12 3.59 -0.48
CA LEU A 54 2.13 2.70 0.10
C LEU A 54 1.86 1.24 -0.28
N LEU A 55 0.61 0.80 -0.15
CA LEU A 55 0.21 -0.56 -0.50
C LEU A 55 0.41 -0.83 -2.01
N ALA A 56 -0.03 0.10 -2.87
CA ALA A 56 0.13 0.01 -4.32
C ALA A 56 1.60 0.02 -4.75
N GLY A 57 2.42 0.92 -4.20
CA GLY A 57 3.86 0.98 -4.46
C GLY A 57 4.58 -0.29 -4.01
N PHE A 58 4.11 -0.90 -2.92
CA PHE A 58 4.64 -2.17 -2.44
C PHE A 58 4.30 -3.33 -3.38
N ILE A 59 3.03 -3.44 -3.80
CA ILE A 59 2.60 -4.42 -4.83
C ILE A 59 3.40 -4.23 -6.11
N TRP A 60 3.58 -2.98 -6.56
CA TRP A 60 4.35 -2.66 -7.75
C TRP A 60 5.80 -3.14 -7.65
N ARG A 61 6.49 -2.85 -6.53
CA ARG A 61 7.85 -3.36 -6.28
C ARG A 61 7.92 -4.89 -6.33
N MET A 62 6.90 -5.55 -5.78
CA MET A 62 6.83 -7.00 -5.72
C MET A 62 6.69 -7.61 -7.12
N VAL A 63 5.78 -7.08 -7.94
CA VAL A 63 5.56 -7.51 -9.33
C VAL A 63 6.80 -7.26 -10.19
N MET A 64 7.47 -6.12 -9.99
CA MET A 64 8.69 -5.80 -10.72
C MET A 64 9.84 -6.75 -10.37
N LYS A 65 9.95 -7.18 -9.11
CA LYS A 65 10.96 -8.16 -8.69
C LYS A 65 10.72 -9.55 -9.30
N ILE A 66 9.47 -10.02 -9.33
CA ILE A 66 9.11 -11.31 -9.93
C ILE A 66 9.39 -11.31 -11.44
N ARG A 67 8.99 -10.25 -12.16
CA ARG A 67 9.28 -10.11 -13.59
C ARG A 67 10.78 -10.06 -13.91
N GLY A 68 11.59 -9.52 -12.99
CA GLY A 68 13.05 -9.50 -13.13
C GLY A 68 13.71 -10.87 -12.97
N GLU A 69 13.11 -11.78 -12.22
CA GLU A 69 13.64 -13.14 -11.99
C GLU A 69 13.32 -14.08 -13.16
N GLU A 70 12.14 -13.98 -13.77
CA GLU A 70 11.78 -14.77 -14.97
C GLU A 70 12.67 -14.45 -16.18
N GLY A 71 13.03 -13.18 -16.36
CA GLY A 71 13.93 -12.75 -17.44
C GLY A 71 15.37 -13.25 -17.31
N LYS A 72 15.84 -13.48 -16.07
CA LYS A 72 17.17 -14.06 -15.82
C LYS A 72 17.21 -15.58 -16.02
N ARG A 73 16.11 -16.28 -15.71
CA ARG A 73 16.04 -17.74 -15.81
C ARG A 73 16.10 -18.23 -17.26
N ARG A 74 15.39 -17.55 -18.17
CA ARG A 74 15.43 -17.86 -19.61
C ARG A 74 16.81 -17.66 -20.24
N LYS A 75 17.52 -16.60 -19.81
CA LYS A 75 18.85 -16.29 -20.34
C LYS A 75 19.92 -17.28 -19.89
N GLY A 76 19.84 -17.77 -18.65
CA GLY A 76 20.72 -18.84 -18.17
C GLY A 76 20.48 -20.16 -18.91
N GLU A 77 19.23 -20.53 -19.15
CA GLU A 77 18.89 -21.73 -19.92
C GLU A 77 19.33 -21.64 -21.40
N GLU A 78 19.26 -20.47 -22.05
CA GLU A 78 19.81 -20.28 -23.39
C GLU A 78 21.35 -20.30 -23.42
N GLU A 79 22.04 -19.70 -22.44
CA GLU A 79 23.51 -19.70 -22.35
C GLU A 79 24.08 -21.11 -22.07
N ASP A 80 23.36 -21.95 -21.31
CA ASP A 80 23.71 -23.34 -21.03
C ASP A 80 23.45 -24.29 -22.21
N LEU A 81 22.58 -23.92 -23.16
CA LEU A 81 22.30 -24.71 -24.38
C LEU A 81 23.28 -24.44 -25.52
N ILE A 82 24.04 -23.34 -25.44
CA ILE A 82 24.97 -22.89 -26.49
C ILE A 82 26.43 -23.27 -26.16
N ASN A 83 26.73 -23.61 -24.90
CA ASN A 83 28.05 -24.07 -24.42
C ASN A 83 28.17 -25.61 -24.39
#